data_AF-A0AB36SBV5-F1
#
_entry.id   AF-A0AB36SBV5-F1
#
_cell.length_a   1.000
_cell.length_b   1.000
_cell.length_c   1.000
_cell.angle_alpha   90.00
_cell.angle_beta   90.00
_cell.angle_gamma   90.00
#
_symmetry.space_group_name_H-M   'P 1'
#
loop_
_entity.id
_entity.type
_entity.pdbx_description
1 polymer ?
#
loop_
_entity_poly.entity_id
_entity_poly.type
_entity_poly.pdbx_seq_one_letter_code
_entity_poly.pdbx_strand_id
1 'polypeptide(L)'
;MLIEGKTQLWFKFDPSNRFIKDFYKVWDSEVFFLAIETSLLVNLHYSNKNYFKIPAAKTRMKKDVYFLFDVVTNVPDVRAKHKRFDYVKYTFVDPERYKD
;
A
#
# COMPACT_ATOMS: atom_id res chain seq x y z
N MET A 1 10.22 8.30 -0.51
CA MET A 1 9.66 8.98 -1.72
C MET A 1 10.43 8.49 -2.93
N LEU A 2 9.73 8.11 -3.99
CA LEU A 2 10.25 7.65 -5.27
C LEU A 2 9.75 8.60 -6.37
N ILE A 3 10.53 8.77 -7.44
CA ILE A 3 10.07 9.45 -8.66
C ILE A 3 9.87 8.39 -9.74
N GLU A 4 8.63 8.23 -10.21
CA GLU A 4 8.25 7.31 -11.29
C GLU A 4 7.78 8.13 -12.49
N GLY A 5 8.61 8.17 -13.54
CA GLY A 5 8.43 9.08 -14.67
C GLY A 5 8.40 10.56 -14.22
N LYS A 6 7.22 11.19 -14.28
CA LYS A 6 6.98 12.57 -13.81
C LYS A 6 6.18 12.64 -12.50
N THR A 7 5.93 11.50 -11.85
CA THR A 7 5.08 11.42 -10.67
C THR A 7 5.90 11.07 -9.43
N GLN A 8 5.76 11.85 -8.36
CA GLN A 8 6.32 11.51 -7.05
C GLN A 8 5.39 10.56 -6.29
N LEU A 9 5.93 9.47 -5.76
CA LEU A 9 5.20 8.42 -5.04
C LEU A 9 5.76 8.25 -3.62
N TRP A 10 4.89 8.19 -2.62
CA TRP A 10 5.30 7.86 -1.25
C TRP A 10 4.13 7.39 -0.39
N PHE A 11 4.44 6.61 0.66
CA PHE A 11 3.52 6.39 1.76
C PHE A 11 3.52 7.60 2.69
N LYS A 12 2.36 7.96 3.23
CA LYS A 12 2.29 8.98 4.29
C LYS A 12 3.12 8.54 5.49
N PHE A 13 3.91 9.46 6.02
CA PHE A 13 4.65 9.22 7.26
C PHE A 13 3.67 8.99 8.41
N ASP A 14 3.87 7.88 9.13
CA ASP A 14 3.09 7.49 10.30
C ASP A 14 4.06 7.14 11.43
N PRO A 15 4.20 7.99 12.47
CA PRO A 15 5.13 7.74 13.58
C PRO A 15 4.76 6.50 14.39
N SER A 16 3.52 6.03 14.32
CA SER A 16 3.09 4.81 15.01
C SER A 16 3.51 3.52 14.28
N ASN A 17 3.97 3.64 13.03
CA ASN A 17 4.28 2.54 12.13
C ASN A 17 3.13 1.52 12.00
N ARG A 18 1.87 1.99 12.03
CA ARG A 18 0.68 1.13 12.03
C ARG A 18 0.66 0.22 10.81
N PHE A 19 0.94 0.76 9.63
CA PHE A 19 1.00 -0.02 8.39
C PHE A 19 2.01 -1.17 8.51
N ILE A 20 3.23 -0.87 8.93
CA ILE A 20 4.31 -1.86 9.04
C ILE A 20 3.99 -2.93 10.08
N LYS A 21 3.44 -2.52 11.24
CA LYS A 21 3.00 -3.45 12.29
C LYS A 21 1.91 -4.38 11.79
N ASP A 22 0.90 -3.86 11.11
CA ASP A 22 -0.18 -4.66 10.57
C ASP A 22 0.30 -5.57 9.43
N PHE A 23 1.23 -5.10 8.60
CA PHE A 23 1.88 -5.92 7.58
C PHE A 23 2.57 -7.14 8.20
N TYR A 24 3.40 -6.95 9.23
CA TYR A 24 4.12 -8.05 9.88
C TYR A 24 3.25 -8.99 10.71
N LYS A 25 2.03 -8.59 11.11
CA LYS A 25 1.04 -9.53 11.68
C LYS A 25 0.53 -10.52 10.63
N VAL A 26 0.48 -10.11 9.37
CA VAL A 26 -0.11 -10.89 8.28
C VAL A 26 0.95 -11.65 7.49
N TRP A 27 2.08 -11.01 7.18
CA TRP A 27 3.13 -11.51 6.30
C TRP A 27 3.87 -12.72 6.89
N ASP A 28 3.92 -13.80 6.12
CA ASP A 28 4.57 -15.07 6.45
C ASP A 28 5.84 -15.26 5.62
N SER A 29 6.78 -14.32 5.73
CA SER A 29 8.07 -14.37 5.04
C SER A 29 9.11 -13.54 5.77
N GLU A 30 10.38 -13.96 5.65
CA GLU A 30 11.55 -13.28 6.20
C GLU A 30 11.94 -12.00 5.43
N VAL A 31 11.29 -11.73 4.29
CA VAL A 31 11.56 -10.53 3.49
C VAL A 31 11.05 -9.30 4.23
N PHE A 32 11.96 -8.37 4.52
CA PHE A 32 11.65 -7.11 5.17
C PHE A 32 10.82 -6.19 4.26
N PHE A 33 9.88 -5.44 4.86
CA PHE A 33 9.05 -4.49 4.11
C PHE A 33 9.89 -3.48 3.31
N LEU A 34 10.98 -2.97 3.90
CA LEU A 34 11.89 -2.03 3.24
C LEU A 34 12.44 -2.58 1.90
N ALA A 35 12.63 -3.90 1.79
CA ALA A 35 13.10 -4.53 0.56
C ALA A 35 12.05 -4.55 -0.56
N ILE A 36 10.76 -4.38 -0.23
CA ILE A 36 9.65 -4.42 -1.19
C ILE A 36 8.90 -3.09 -1.32
N GLU A 37 9.20 -2.10 -0.47
CA GLU A 37 8.46 -0.83 -0.37
C GLU A 37 8.36 -0.11 -1.73
N THR A 38 9.49 0.05 -2.41
CA THR A 38 9.57 0.71 -3.72
C THR A 38 8.72 -0.03 -4.76
N SER A 39 8.88 -1.35 -4.86
CA SER A 39 8.12 -2.19 -5.80
C SER A 39 6.62 -2.15 -5.52
N LEU A 40 6.23 -2.07 -4.24
CA LEU A 40 4.85 -1.94 -3.85
C LEU A 40 4.26 -0.59 -4.30
N LEU A 41 4.96 0.52 -4.08
CA LEU A 41 4.53 1.85 -4.54
C LEU A 41 4.33 1.91 -6.05
N VAL A 42 5.28 1.35 -6.81
CA VAL A 42 5.21 1.27 -8.28
C VAL A 42 4.00 0.45 -8.72
N ASN A 43 3.77 -0.71 -8.11
CA ASN A 43 2.63 -1.55 -8.44
C ASN A 43 1.29 -0.86 -8.13
N LEU A 44 1.16 -0.19 -6.99
CA LEU A 44 -0.03 0.59 -6.66
C LEU A 44 -0.27 1.71 -7.68
N HIS A 45 0.80 2.39 -8.11
CA HIS A 45 0.72 3.45 -9.12
C HIS A 45 0.18 2.95 -10.47
N TYR A 46 0.77 1.88 -11.02
CA TYR A 46 0.44 1.39 -12.36
C TYR A 46 -0.81 0.53 -12.42
N SER A 47 -1.15 -0.20 -11.34
CA SER A 47 -2.42 -0.95 -11.27
C SER A 47 -3.63 -0.04 -11.14
N ASN A 48 -3.43 1.25 -10.83
CA ASN A 48 -4.46 2.21 -10.47
C ASN A 48 -5.38 1.71 -9.34
N LYS A 49 -4.85 0.86 -8.46
CA LYS A 49 -5.53 0.36 -7.27
C LYS A 49 -5.09 1.15 -6.05
N ASN A 50 -6.00 1.28 -5.11
CA ASN A 50 -5.75 1.84 -3.80
C ASN A 50 -5.56 0.75 -2.73
N TYR A 51 -5.26 -0.48 -3.15
CA TYR A 51 -4.95 -1.58 -2.26
C TYR A 51 -3.96 -2.55 -2.90
N PHE A 52 -3.27 -3.32 -2.06
CA PHE A 52 -2.58 -4.53 -2.50
C PHE A 52 -3.10 -5.75 -1.74
N LYS A 53 -2.96 -6.92 -2.36
CA LYS A 53 -3.35 -8.21 -1.80
C LYS A 53 -2.11 -9.01 -1.40
N ILE A 54 -2.14 -9.56 -0.20
CA ILE A 54 -1.27 -10.67 0.19
C ILE A 54 -2.08 -11.95 0.03
N PRO A 55 -1.69 -12.86 -0.88
CA PRO A 55 -2.44 -14.08 -1.13
C PRO A 55 -2.36 -15.02 0.07
N ALA A 56 -3.40 -15.81 0.31
CA ALA A 56 -3.51 -16.75 1.43
C ALA A 56 -2.25 -17.60 1.65
N ALA A 57 -1.62 -18.06 0.57
CA ALA A 57 -0.39 -18.86 0.58
C ALA A 57 0.81 -18.15 1.27
N LYS A 58 0.80 -16.83 1.36
CA LYS A 58 1.85 -15.98 1.95
C LYS A 58 1.44 -15.31 3.26
N THR A 59 0.31 -15.74 3.83
CA THR A 59 -0.22 -15.20 5.09
C THR A 59 -0.21 -16.24 6.19
N ARG A 60 0.00 -15.78 7.43
CA ARG A 60 -0.01 -16.64 8.62
C ARG A 60 -1.38 -17.28 8.87
N MET A 61 -2.46 -16.58 8.50
CA MET A 61 -3.85 -17.02 8.72
C MET A 61 -4.44 -17.83 7.55
N LYS A 62 -3.66 -18.07 6.48
CA LYS A 62 -4.11 -18.79 5.27
C LYS A 62 -5.39 -18.17 4.65
N LYS A 63 -5.49 -16.84 4.65
CA LYS A 63 -6.59 -16.07 4.03
C LYS A 63 -6.02 -14.96 3.18
N ASP A 64 -6.70 -14.63 2.09
CA ASP A 64 -6.37 -13.42 1.33
C ASP A 64 -6.56 -12.18 2.22
N VAL A 65 -5.58 -11.29 2.22
CA VAL A 65 -5.63 -10.04 2.99
C VAL A 65 -5.36 -8.86 2.09
N TYR A 66 -6.19 -7.84 2.21
CA TYR A 66 -6.14 -6.63 1.41
C TYR A 66 -5.74 -5.47 2.30
N PHE A 67 -4.66 -4.78 1.97
CA PHE A 67 -4.21 -3.57 2.64
C PHE A 67 -4.69 -2.35 1.86
N LEU A 68 -5.53 -1.53 2.49
CA LEU A 68 -6.24 -0.43 1.86
C LEU A 68 -5.56 0.91 2.14
N PHE A 69 -5.56 1.77 1.12
CA PHE A 69 -4.99 3.11 1.16
C PHE A 69 -5.99 4.13 0.62
N ASP A 70 -5.95 5.33 1.18
CA ASP A 70 -6.48 6.51 0.51
C ASP A 70 -5.37 7.08 -0.39
N VAL A 71 -5.74 7.51 -1.61
CA VAL A 71 -4.78 8.07 -2.57
C VAL A 71 -4.98 9.57 -2.67
N VAL A 72 -3.99 10.33 -2.21
CA VAL A 72 -4.01 11.80 -2.22
C VAL A 72 -3.19 12.31 -3.40
N THR A 73 -3.85 13.08 -4.27
CA THR A 73 -3.26 13.66 -5.52
C THR A 73 -3.26 15.18 -5.55
N ASN A 74 -3.79 15.82 -4.50
CA ASN A 74 -3.94 17.26 -4.32
C ASN A 74 -3.16 17.78 -3.11
N VAL A 75 -1.92 17.32 -2.95
CA VAL A 75 -0.98 17.81 -1.95
C VAL A 75 -0.62 19.27 -2.27
N PRO A 76 -0.89 20.22 -1.35
CA PRO A 76 -0.51 21.62 -1.52
C PRO A 76 0.99 21.80 -1.75
N ASP A 77 1.37 22.84 -2.46
CA ASP A 77 2.77 23.29 -2.65
C ASP A 77 3.71 22.32 -3.39
N VAL A 78 3.19 21.28 -4.02
CA VAL A 78 3.97 20.38 -4.89
C VAL A 78 3.77 20.76 -6.35
N ARG A 79 4.82 21.31 -6.99
CA ARG A 79 4.81 21.65 -8.44
C ARG A 79 4.78 20.42 -9.36
N ALA A 80 5.10 19.24 -8.83
CA ALA A 80 5.14 17.98 -9.57
C ALA A 80 3.83 17.18 -9.40
N LYS A 81 3.52 16.33 -10.39
CA LYS A 81 2.49 15.30 -10.21
C LYS A 81 2.89 14.40 -9.05
N HIS A 82 1.92 14.00 -8.25
CA HIS A 82 2.19 13.16 -7.10
C HIS A 82 1.03 12.23 -6.79
N LYS A 83 1.34 11.13 -6.10
CA LYS A 83 0.37 10.26 -5.45
C LYS A 83 0.94 9.85 -4.09
N ARG A 84 0.26 10.26 -3.02
CA ARG A 84 0.56 9.81 -1.66
C ARG A 84 -0.44 8.72 -1.26
N PHE A 85 0.08 7.62 -0.71
CA PHE A 85 -0.72 6.51 -0.22
C PHE A 85 -0.82 6.56 1.30
N ASP A 86 -2.03 6.79 1.80
CA ASP A 86 -2.33 6.94 3.21
C ASP A 86 -2.94 5.63 3.71
N TYR A 87 -2.23 4.89 4.56
CA TYR A 87 -2.73 3.60 5.04
C TYR A 87 -3.99 3.74 5.89
N VAL A 88 -5.06 3.01 5.54
CA VAL A 88 -6.35 3.07 6.23
C VAL A 88 -6.50 1.89 7.20
N LYS A 89 -6.46 0.66 6.66
CA LYS A 89 -6.62 -0.61 7.38
C LYS A 89 -6.31 -1.79 6.48
N TYR A 90 -6.26 -2.99 7.04
CA TYR A 90 -6.37 -4.23 6.28
C TYR A 90 -7.76 -4.87 6.45
N THR A 91 -8.15 -5.73 5.51
CA THR A 91 -9.41 -6.48 5.53
C THR A 91 -9.24 -7.87 4.90
N PHE A 92 -10.15 -8.79 5.22
CA PHE A 92 -10.24 -10.12 4.59
C PHE A 92 -11.25 -10.18 3.44
N VAL A 93 -11.99 -9.09 3.23
CA VAL A 93 -13.00 -9.00 2.18
C VAL A 93 -12.41 -8.28 0.98
N ASP A 94 -12.63 -8.85 -0.21
CA ASP A 94 -12.21 -8.26 -1.48
C ASP A 94 -12.87 -6.88 -1.69
N PRO A 95 -12.08 -5.79 -1.78
CA PRO A 95 -12.59 -4.44 -1.96
C PRO A 95 -13.36 -4.24 -3.28
N GLU A 96 -13.13 -5.06 -4.30
CA GLU A 96 -13.83 -4.95 -5.58
C GLU A 96 -15.29 -5.42 -5.49
N ARG A 97 -15.66 -6.20 -4.45
CA ARG A 97 -17.03 -6.68 -4.26
C ARG A 97 -18.04 -5.60 -3.90
N TYR A 98 -17.58 -4.40 -3.57
CA TYR A 98 -18.41 -3.28 -3.12
C TYR A 98 -18.39 -2.11 -4.10
N LYS A 99 -17.82 -2.30 -5.29
CA LYS A 99 -17.91 -1.32 -6.37
C LYS A 99 -19.17 -1.65 -7.17
N ASP A 100 -20.29 -1.11 -6.72
CA ASP A 100 -21.50 -0.98 -7.53
C ASP A 100 -21.31 0.13 -8.58
#